data_AF-A0A7W0S0K6-F1
#
_entry.id   AF-A0A7W0S0K6-F1
#
_cell.length_a   1.000
_cell.length_b   1.000
_cell.length_c   1.000
_cell.angle_alpha   90.00
_cell.angle_beta   90.00
_cell.angle_gamma   90.00
#
_symmetry.space_group_name_H-M   'P 1'
#
loop_
_entity.id
_entity.type
_entity.pdbx_description
1 polymer ?
#
loop_
_entity_poly.entity_id
_entity_poly.type
_entity_poly.pdbx_seq_one_letter_code
_entity_poly.pdbx_strand_id
1 'polypeptide(L)' 'MIVHVAFEVADLPRSARFYDAVFHALGARRTFDGDGAVAYGRDHEQFWLVARGRAPAPGYGHV' A
#
# COMPACT_ATOMS: atom_id res chain seq x y z
N MET A 1 13.19 -14.78 5.14
CA MET A 1 11.79 -14.87 4.68
C MET A 1 11.14 -13.52 4.94
N ILE A 2 10.41 -12.96 3.98
CA ILE A 2 9.76 -11.64 4.13
C ILE A 2 8.38 -11.85 4.76
N VAL A 3 8.07 -11.11 5.82
CA VAL A 3 6.78 -11.20 6.55
C VAL A 3 5.77 -10.14 6.11
N HIS A 4 6.24 -8.97 5.69
CA HIS A 4 5.43 -7.93 5.05
C HIS A 4 6.33 -6.99 4.25
N VAL A 5 5.73 -6.20 3.37
CA VAL A 5 6.36 -5.08 2.68
C VAL A 5 5.50 -3.83 2.85
N ALA A 6 6.15 -2.68 3.07
CA ALA A 6 5.49 -1.40 3.22
C ALA A 6 6.25 -0.33 2.44
N PHE A 7 5.52 0.56 1.78
CA PHE A 7 6.12 1.71 1.10
C PHE A 7 5.13 2.86 0.97
N GLU A 8 5.69 4.06 0.79
CA GLU A 8 4.92 5.27 0.59
C GLU A 8 4.40 5.37 -0.85
N VAL A 9 3.18 5.90 -0.98
CA VAL A 9 2.59 6.27 -2.26
C VAL A 9 2.25 7.75 -2.29
N ALA A 10 2.38 8.36 -3.48
CA ALA A 10 2.10 9.80 -3.65
C ALA A 10 0.61 10.15 -3.47
N ASP A 11 -0.28 9.20 -3.75
CA ASP A 11 -1.74 9.34 -3.61
C ASP A 11 -2.30 7.99 -3.12
N LEU A 12 -2.72 7.95 -1.86
CA LEU A 12 -3.20 6.73 -1.22
C LEU A 12 -4.54 6.25 -1.80
N PRO A 13 -5.60 7.07 -1.92
CA PRO A 13 -6.85 6.63 -2.54
C PRO A 13 -6.67 6.09 -3.97
N ARG A 14 -5.83 6.74 -4.79
CA ARG A 14 -5.56 6.29 -6.16
C ARG A 14 -4.83 4.95 -6.18
N SER A 15 -3.81 4.82 -5.35
CA SER A 15 -3.02 3.57 -5.25
C SER A 15 -3.88 2.43 -4.71
N ALA A 16 -4.70 2.70 -3.70
CA ALA A 16 -5.60 1.73 -3.11
C ALA A 16 -6.58 1.17 -4.15
N ARG A 17 -7.21 2.00 -4.98
CA ARG A 17 -8.08 1.53 -6.08
C ARG A 17 -7.37 0.61 -7.07
N PHE A 18 -6.11 0.91 -7.39
CA PHE A 18 -5.30 0.06 -8.27
C PHE A 18 -5.01 -1.29 -7.60
N TYR A 19 -4.52 -1.27 -6.36
CA TYR A 19 -4.15 -2.49 -5.65
C TYR A 19 -5.36 -3.33 -5.21
N ASP A 20 -6.53 -2.72 -5.01
CA ASP A 20 -7.78 -3.45 -4.81
C ASP A 20 -8.05 -4.40 -5.99
N ALA A 21 -7.94 -3.91 -7.22
CA ALA A 21 -8.17 -4.73 -8.42
C ALA A 21 -7.12 -5.84 -8.56
N VAL A 22 -5.85 -5.51 -8.32
CA VAL A 22 -4.73 -6.47 -8.39
C VAL A 22 -4.89 -7.58 -7.36
N PHE A 23 -5.06 -7.23 -6.08
CA PHE A 23 -5.14 -8.21 -5.01
C PHE A 23 -6.44 -9.01 -5.05
N HIS A 24 -7.55 -8.42 -5.48
CA HIS A 24 -8.79 -9.15 -5.72
C HIS A 24 -8.60 -10.29 -6.72
N ALA A 25 -7.90 -10.04 -7.84
CA ALA A 25 -7.60 -11.07 -8.83
C ALA A 25 -6.68 -12.18 -8.27
N LEU A 26 -5.84 -11.84 -7.29
CA LEU A 26 -4.94 -12.77 -6.60
C LEU A 26 -5.55 -13.41 -5.35
N GLY A 27 -6.84 -13.19 -5.08
CA GLY A 27 -7.54 -13.76 -3.92
C GLY A 27 -7.19 -13.14 -2.56
N ALA A 28 -6.52 -11.98 -2.56
CA ALA A 28 -6.30 -11.16 -1.36
C ALA A 28 -7.33 -10.02 -1.30
N ARG A 29 -7.54 -9.47 -0.10
CA ARG A 29 -8.45 -8.34 0.13
C ARG A 29 -7.79 -7.28 0.98
N ARG A 30 -8.44 -6.11 1.03
CA ARG A 30 -8.09 -5.08 2.00
C ARG A 30 -8.40 -5.60 3.39
N THR A 31 -7.38 -5.68 4.24
CA THR A 31 -7.48 -6.16 5.63
C THR A 31 -7.37 -5.00 6.62
N PHE A 32 -6.77 -3.88 6.20
CA PHE A 32 -6.72 -2.63 6.95
C PHE A 32 -7.06 -1.45 6.03
N ASP A 33 -7.86 -0.50 6.54
CA ASP A 33 -8.26 0.72 5.85
C ASP A 33 -8.28 1.89 6.85
N GLY A 34 -7.37 2.85 6.69
CA GLY A 34 -7.30 4.03 7.52
C GLY A 34 -6.76 5.24 6.75
N ASP A 35 -6.95 6.43 7.32
CA ASP A 35 -6.68 7.71 6.64
C ASP A 35 -5.23 7.83 6.13
N GLY A 36 -4.28 7.21 6.83
CA GLY A 36 -2.85 7.25 6.49
C GLY A 36 -2.30 5.98 5.86
N ALA A 37 -3.05 4.88 5.82
CA ALA A 37 -2.54 3.62 5.29
C ALA A 37 -3.65 2.64 4.88
N VAL A 38 -3.32 1.79 3.90
CA VAL A 38 -4.15 0.67 3.46
C VAL A 38 -3.29 -0.58 3.44
N ALA A 39 -3.81 -1.71 3.92
CA ALA A 39 -3.09 -2.98 3.86
C ALA A 39 -3.90 -4.10 3.21
N TYR A 40 -3.18 -5.04 2.59
CA TYR A 40 -3.73 -6.18 1.89
C TYR A 40 -3.18 -7.49 2.41
N GLY A 41 -4.03 -8.53 2.35
CA GLY A 41 -3.73 -9.85 2.84
C GLY A 41 -4.73 -10.91 2.41
N ARG A 42 -4.35 -12.18 2.54
CA ARG A 42 -5.30 -13.31 2.55
C ARG A 42 -5.75 -13.61 3.97
N ASP A 43 -4.77 -13.83 4.85
CA ASP A 43 -5.00 -14.17 6.27
C ASP A 43 -4.52 -13.07 7.23
N HIS A 44 -3.53 -12.29 6.83
CA HIS A 44 -2.90 -11.21 7.60
C HIS A 44 -2.35 -10.13 6.67
N GLU A 45 -2.05 -8.95 7.20
CA GLU A 45 -1.64 -7.75 6.49
C GLU A 45 -0.18 -7.87 6.01
N GLN A 46 0.01 -8.28 4.76
CA GLN A 46 1.33 -8.55 4.17
C GLN A 46 1.85 -7.40 3.30
N PHE A 47 0.97 -6.54 2.81
CA PHE A 47 1.33 -5.49 1.85
C PHE A 47 0.69 -4.17 2.26
N TRP A 48 1.53 -3.17 2.55
CA TRP A 48 1.11 -1.88 3.12
C TRP A 48 1.42 -0.73 2.16
N LEU A 49 0.39 0.07 1.91
CA LEU A 49 0.47 1.37 1.26
C LEU A 49 0.35 2.44 2.33
N VAL A 50 1.31 3.36 2.39
CA VAL A 50 1.27 4.48 3.34
C VAL A 50 1.13 5.78 2.56
N ALA A 51 0.19 6.64 2.98
CA ALA A 51 0.06 7.98 2.44
C ALA A 51 1.35 8.74 2.69
N ARG A 52 1.96 9.26 1.62
CA ARG A 52 3.11 10.13 1.76
C ARG A 52 2.68 11.44 2.43
N GLY A 53 3.30 11.77 3.57
CA GLY A 53 3.05 13.03 4.29
C GLY A 53 3.68 14.28 3.65
N ARG A 54 4.27 14.18 2.45
CA ARG A 54 5.01 15.25 1.75
C ARG A 54 4.91 15.12 0.22
N ALA A 55 4.98 16.24 -0.51
CA ALA A 55 4.92 16.22 -1.97
C ALA A 55 6.18 15.56 -2.58
N PRO A 56 6.08 14.83 -3.71
CA PRO A 56 7.24 14.32 -4.44
C PRO A 56 8.19 15.45 -4.89
N ALA A 57 9.50 15.29 -4.65
CA ALA A 57 10.53 16.21 -5.14
C ALA A 57 11.75 15.42 -5.67
N PRO A 58 12.76 16.07 -6.31
CA PRO A 58 14.02 15.41 -6.65
C PRO A 58 14.72 14.83 -5.41
N GLY A 59 15.32 13.64 -5.53
CA GLY A 59 15.97 12.91 -4.41
C GLY A 59 15.05 11.96 -3.63
N TYR A 60 13.90 11.57 -4.20
CA TYR A 60 12.95 10.66 -3.58
C TYR A 60 13.04 9.22 -4.12
N GLY A 61 13.01 8.26 -3.21
CA GLY A 61 13.38 6.85 -3.41
C GLY A 61 14.58 6.55 -2.52
N HIS A 62 14.71 5.32 -1.98
CA HIS A 62 15.91 4.96 -1.21
C HIS A 62 17.15 5.33 -2.03
N VAL A 63 17.96 6.23 -1.48
CA VAL A 63 19.41 6.26 -1.77
C VAL A 63 20.00 4.91 -1.41
#